data_AF-A0A3C1EDJ8-F1
#
_entry.id   AF-A0A3C1EDJ8-F1
#
_cell.length_a   1.000
_cell.length_b   1.000
_cell.length_c   1.000
_cell.angle_alpha   90.00
_cell.angle_beta   90.00
_cell.angle_gamma   90.00
#
_symmetry.space_group_name_H-M   'P 1'
#
loop_
_entity.id
_entity.type
_entity.pdbx_description
1 polymer ?
#
loop_
_entity_poly.entity_id
_entity_poly.type
_entity_poly.pdbx_seq_one_letter_code
_entity_poly.pdbx_strand_id
1 'polypeptide(L)'
;LVSGYNVEYSGIRFGLFFLAEFGDMFIVAALATACFLGGWNVPFLQVGTLPWLWGNLLSLGVFLAKAFAMVLIMMWVRWTLPRLRVDQLMRMSWKYLVPLTFVNLLGVSLWLLVFKGKGIPGMIASLFG
;
A
#
# COMPACT_ATOMS: atom_id res chain seq x y z
N LEU A 1 -0.89 -26.54 -16.80
CA LEU A 1 -2.35 -26.71 -16.65
C LEU A 1 -2.73 -27.87 -15.70
N VAL A 2 -1.78 -28.40 -14.92
CA VAL A 2 -2.09 -29.09 -13.66
C VAL A 2 -1.72 -28.10 -12.55
N SER A 3 -2.71 -27.64 -11.80
CA SER A 3 -2.49 -26.75 -10.66
C SER A 3 -2.20 -27.64 -9.45
N GLY A 4 -0.91 -27.89 -9.16
CA GLY A 4 -0.49 -28.87 -8.14
C GLY A 4 -1.21 -28.69 -6.80
N TYR A 5 -1.35 -27.44 -6.33
CA TYR A 5 -2.04 -27.15 -5.07
C TYR A 5 -3.55 -27.47 -5.07
N ASN A 6 -4.21 -27.46 -6.23
CA ASN A 6 -5.63 -27.84 -6.33
C ASN A 6 -5.85 -29.36 -6.32
N VAL A 7 -4.83 -30.16 -6.63
CA VAL A 7 -4.93 -31.63 -6.69
C VAL A 7 -4.31 -32.30 -5.47
N GLU A 8 -3.37 -31.65 -4.78
CA GLU A 8 -2.65 -32.20 -3.63
C GLU A 8 -3.30 -31.87 -2.28
N TYR A 9 -4.05 -30.76 -2.18
CA TYR A 9 -4.68 -30.32 -0.94
C TYR A 9 -6.20 -30.49 -0.99
N SER A 10 -6.75 -31.31 -0.09
CA SER A 10 -8.19 -31.53 0.06
C SER A 10 -8.72 -30.94 1.37
N GLY A 11 -9.98 -30.51 1.36
CA GLY A 11 -10.74 -30.06 2.55
C GLY A 11 -10.19 -28.78 3.20
N ILE A 12 -9.85 -28.86 4.49
CA ILE A 12 -9.42 -27.70 5.30
C ILE A 12 -8.09 -27.11 4.81
N ARG A 13 -7.15 -27.94 4.34
CA ARG A 13 -5.83 -27.45 3.88
C ARG A 13 -5.94 -26.57 2.64
N PHE A 14 -6.90 -26.88 1.77
CA PHE A 14 -7.26 -26.04 0.63
C PHE A 14 -7.87 -24.71 1.07
N GLY A 15 -8.81 -24.76 2.03
CA GLY A 15 -9.41 -23.56 2.62
C GLY A 15 -8.39 -22.62 3.26
N LEU A 16 -7.41 -23.18 3.98
CA LEU A 16 -6.31 -22.41 4.58
C LEU A 16 -5.42 -21.73 3.53
N PHE A 17 -5.19 -22.38 2.39
CA PHE A 17 -4.40 -21.79 1.30
C PHE A 17 -5.08 -20.55 0.71
N PHE A 18 -6.39 -20.62 0.47
CA PHE A 18 -7.13 -19.43 0.02
C PHE A 18 -7.26 -18.36 1.10
N LEU A 19 -7.48 -18.76 2.35
CA LEU A 19 -7.51 -17.80 3.46
C LEU A 19 -6.18 -17.04 3.55
N ALA A 20 -5.05 -17.73 3.38
CA ALA A 20 -3.74 -17.10 3.34
C ALA A 20 -3.58 -16.16 2.14
N GLU A 21 -3.98 -16.56 0.92
CA GLU A 21 -3.90 -15.70 -0.27
C GLU A 21 -4.73 -14.41 -0.11
N PHE A 22 -5.96 -14.52 0.41
CA PHE A 22 -6.81 -13.34 0.68
C PHE A 22 -6.35 -12.53 1.90
N GLY A 23 -5.77 -13.19 2.90
CA GLY A 23 -5.16 -12.55 4.05
C GLY A 23 -3.96 -11.69 3.67
N ASP A 24 -3.05 -12.22 2.84
CA ASP A 24 -1.87 -11.51 2.36
C ASP A 24 -2.25 -10.29 1.52
N MET A 25 -3.28 -10.40 0.66
CA MET A 25 -3.82 -9.25 -0.06
C MET A 25 -4.28 -8.14 0.90
N PHE A 26 -4.94 -8.48 2.00
CA PHE A 26 -5.37 -7.48 2.99
C PHE A 26 -4.17 -6.86 3.75
N ILE A 27 -3.19 -7.66 4.13
CA ILE A 27 -1.99 -7.19 4.84
C ILE A 27 -1.18 -6.21 3.97
N VAL A 28 -0.96 -6.55 2.70
CA VAL A 28 -0.25 -5.67 1.75
C VAL A 28 -1.01 -4.36 1.54
N ALA A 29 -2.34 -4.40 1.43
CA ALA A 29 -3.16 -3.20 1.35
C ALA A 29 -3.02 -2.32 2.61
N ALA A 30 -3.08 -2.92 3.80
CA ALA A 30 -2.92 -2.22 5.08
C ALA A 30 -1.52 -1.60 5.23
N LEU A 31 -0.47 -2.26 4.75
CA LEU A 31 0.88 -1.72 4.77
C LEU A 31 1.03 -0.56 3.78
N ALA A 32 0.46 -0.67 2.58
CA ALA A 32 0.45 0.40 1.61
C ALA A 32 -0.30 1.65 2.12
N THR A 33 -1.44 1.48 2.82
CA THR A 33 -2.16 2.61 3.41
C THR A 33 -1.41 3.25 4.57
N ALA A 34 -0.74 2.45 5.40
CA ALA A 34 0.07 2.95 6.50
C ALA A 34 1.28 3.76 6.00
N CYS A 35 2.01 3.25 5.01
CA CYS A 35 3.23 3.88 4.51
C CYS A 35 2.97 5.08 3.60
N PHE A 36 1.97 5.01 2.71
CA PHE A 36 1.80 6.02 1.65
C PHE A 36 0.56 6.90 1.81
N LEU A 37 -0.51 6.43 2.46
CA LEU A 37 -1.80 7.15 2.55
C LEU A 37 -2.02 7.83 3.92
N GLY A 38 -0.93 8.04 4.67
CA GLY A 38 -0.95 8.71 5.98
C GLY A 38 -1.60 7.89 7.08
N GLY A 39 -1.75 6.57 6.89
CA GLY A 39 -2.29 5.63 7.86
C GLY A 39 -3.59 6.10 8.48
N TRP A 40 -3.54 6.38 9.79
CA TRP A 40 -4.68 6.70 10.65
C TRP A 40 -5.02 8.20 10.66
N ASN A 41 -4.25 9.00 9.93
CA ASN A 41 -4.48 10.43 9.87
C ASN A 41 -5.71 10.72 9.00
N VAL A 42 -6.60 11.54 9.55
CA VAL A 42 -7.80 12.03 8.88
C VAL A 42 -7.41 13.35 8.19
N PRO A 43 -7.43 13.41 6.86
CA PRO A 43 -7.16 14.67 6.18
C PRO A 43 -8.20 15.70 6.65
N PHE A 44 -7.70 16.89 7.05
CA PHE A 44 -8.48 18.06 7.50
C PHE A 44 -9.02 18.07 8.94
N LEU A 45 -8.81 17.03 9.76
CA LEU A 45 -9.26 17.01 11.16
C LEU A 45 -8.14 16.61 12.11
N GLN A 46 -7.78 17.53 13.01
CA GLN A 46 -6.93 17.20 14.15
C GLN A 46 -7.75 16.35 15.13
N VAL A 47 -7.43 15.06 15.20
CA VAL A 47 -8.07 14.07 16.09
C VAL A 47 -8.10 14.51 17.56
N GLY A 48 -7.25 15.47 17.95
CA GLY A 48 -7.24 16.08 19.28
C GLY A 48 -8.45 16.98 19.62
N THR A 49 -9.30 17.36 18.66
CA THR A 49 -10.48 18.20 18.94
C THR A 49 -11.75 17.41 19.26
N LEU A 50 -11.75 16.09 19.03
CA LEU A 50 -12.88 15.21 19.33
C LEU A 50 -12.67 14.44 20.65
N PRO A 51 -13.76 14.03 21.32
CA PRO A 51 -13.66 13.17 22.49
C PRO A 51 -12.88 11.90 22.16
N TRP A 52 -12.00 11.45 23.07
CA TRP A 52 -11.02 10.38 22.85
C TRP A 52 -11.60 9.13 22.17
N LEU A 53 -12.80 8.69 22.57
CA LEU A 53 -13.44 7.52 21.98
C LEU A 53 -13.83 7.73 20.50
N TRP A 54 -14.45 8.86 20.19
CA TRP A 54 -14.91 9.20 18.84
C TRP A 54 -13.74 9.49 17.88
N GLY A 55 -12.69 10.14 18.38
CA GLY A 55 -11.47 10.41 17.61
C GLY A 55 -10.75 9.12 17.18
N ASN A 56 -10.59 8.17 18.11
CA ASN A 56 -9.95 6.88 17.80
C ASN A 56 -10.82 6.01 16.88
N LEU A 57 -12.14 5.97 17.10
CA LEU A 57 -13.05 5.18 16.27
C LEU A 57 -13.12 5.70 14.83
N LEU A 58 -13.11 7.02 14.66
CA LEU A 58 -13.08 7.66 13.34
C LEU A 58 -11.73 7.44 12.64
N SER A 59 -10.61 7.52 13.37
CA SER A 59 -9.28 7.24 12.82
C SER A 59 -9.14 5.78 12.35
N LEU A 60 -9.67 4.85 13.13
CA LEU A 60 -9.71 3.43 12.79
C LEU A 60 -10.66 3.16 11.60
N GLY A 61 -11.85 3.78 11.60
CA GLY A 61 -12.80 3.69 10.49
C GLY A 61 -12.22 4.21 9.18
N VAL A 62 -11.50 5.34 9.21
CA VAL A 62 -10.82 5.91 8.03
C VAL A 62 -9.68 5.02 7.57
N PHE A 63 -8.90 4.45 8.48
CA PHE A 63 -7.84 3.51 8.12
C PHE A 63 -8.41 2.26 7.43
N LEU A 64 -9.46 1.65 8.00
CA LEU A 64 -10.15 0.51 7.38
C LEU A 64 -10.72 0.89 6.02
N ALA A 65 -11.39 2.04 5.90
CA ALA A 65 -11.95 2.50 4.63
C ALA A 65 -10.87 2.67 3.55
N LYS A 66 -9.72 3.29 3.89
CA LYS A 66 -8.57 3.40 2.99
C LYS A 66 -8.02 2.02 2.62
N ALA A 67 -7.91 1.09 3.58
CA ALA A 67 -7.40 -0.25 3.33
C ALA A 67 -8.33 -1.04 2.41
N PHE A 68 -9.65 -0.99 2.64
CA PHE A 68 -10.64 -1.59 1.74
C PHE A 68 -10.61 -0.94 0.35
N ALA A 69 -10.44 0.37 0.25
CA ALA A 69 -10.26 1.04 -1.05
C ALA A 69 -9.01 0.51 -1.79
N MET A 70 -7.90 0.29 -1.09
CA MET A 70 -6.70 -0.33 -1.70
C MET A 70 -6.93 -1.78 -2.13
N VAL A 71 -7.66 -2.58 -1.34
CA VAL A 71 -8.06 -3.92 -1.74
C VAL A 71 -8.95 -3.88 -2.99
N LEU A 72 -9.90 -2.94 -3.07
CA LEU A 72 -10.74 -2.74 -4.25
C LEU A 72 -9.90 -2.43 -5.50
N ILE A 73 -8.87 -1.59 -5.38
CA ILE A 73 -7.94 -1.31 -6.48
C ILE A 73 -7.21 -2.59 -6.90
N MET A 74 -6.68 -3.37 -5.97
CA MET A 74 -6.00 -4.63 -6.30
C MET A 74 -6.94 -5.65 -6.96
N MET A 75 -8.18 -5.75 -6.49
CA MET A 75 -9.20 -6.60 -7.14
C MET A 75 -9.55 -6.09 -8.54
N TRP A 76 -9.64 -4.77 -8.73
CA TRP A 76 -9.89 -4.19 -10.03
C TRP A 76 -8.76 -4.47 -11.03
N VAL A 77 -7.50 -4.38 -10.59
CA VAL A 77 -6.33 -4.76 -11.38
C VAL A 77 -6.38 -6.25 -11.77
N ARG A 78 -6.79 -7.12 -10.83
CA ARG A 78 -6.96 -8.57 -11.10
C ARG A 78 -8.03 -8.85 -12.17
N TRP A 79 -9.06 -8.01 -12.29
CA TRP A 79 -10.12 -8.15 -13.30
C TRP A 79 -9.75 -7.56 -14.66
N THR A 80 -8.85 -6.57 -14.71
CA THR A 80 -8.51 -5.83 -15.94
C THR A 80 -7.28 -6.35 -16.65
N LEU A 81 -6.31 -6.92 -15.93
CA LEU A 81 -5.04 -7.35 -16.53
C LEU A 81 -5.11 -8.77 -17.12
N PRO A 82 -4.66 -8.97 -18.38
CA PRO A 82 -4.46 -10.30 -18.94
C PRO A 82 -3.30 -11.02 -18.23
N ARG A 83 -3.39 -12.34 -18.08
CA ARG A 83 -2.39 -13.15 -17.37
C ARG A 83 -1.00 -12.97 -18.00
N LEU A 84 -0.05 -12.46 -17.22
CA LEU A 84 1.35 -12.31 -17.64
C LEU A 84 2.14 -13.61 -17.46
N ARG A 85 3.07 -13.89 -18.37
CA ARG A 85 3.99 -15.04 -18.24
C ARG A 85 5.06 -14.73 -17.18
N VAL A 86 5.52 -15.76 -16.46
CA VAL A 86 6.53 -15.66 -15.39
C VAL A 86 7.80 -14.94 -15.87
N ASP A 87 8.25 -15.18 -17.09
CA ASP A 87 9.44 -14.51 -17.65
C ASP A 87 9.26 -12.99 -17.80
N GLN A 88 8.05 -12.55 -18.14
CA GLN A 88 7.71 -11.13 -18.27
C GLN A 88 7.59 -10.48 -16.90
N LEU A 89 7.02 -11.19 -15.92
CA LEU A 89 6.95 -10.75 -14.53
C LEU A 89 8.36 -10.56 -13.94
N MET A 90 9.25 -11.54 -14.12
CA MET A 90 10.62 -11.47 -13.63
C MET A 90 11.39 -10.32 -14.30
N ARG A 91 11.19 -10.11 -15.60
CA ARG A 91 11.77 -8.97 -16.31
C ARG A 91 11.24 -7.63 -15.80
N MET A 92 9.94 -7.53 -15.48
CA MET A 92 9.35 -6.31 -14.90
C MET A 92 10.00 -5.98 -13.54
N SER A 93 10.07 -6.97 -12.64
CA SER A 93 10.60 -6.80 -11.30
C SER A 93 12.07 -6.41 -11.31
N TRP A 94 12.91 -7.18 -12.01
CA TRP A 94 14.36 -6.98 -11.96
C TRP A 94 14.86 -5.85 -12.85
N LYS A 95 14.28 -5.67 -14.04
CA LYS A 95 14.79 -4.67 -15.00
C LYS A 95 14.21 -3.28 -14.78
N TYR A 96 13.01 -3.18 -14.20
CA TYR A 96 12.33 -1.88 -14.05
C TYR A 96 12.08 -1.51 -12.59
N LEU A 97 11.47 -2.37 -11.77
CA LEU A 97 11.09 -2.00 -10.40
C LEU A 97 12.31 -1.80 -9.48
N VAL A 98 13.30 -2.69 -9.54
CA VAL A 98 14.53 -2.57 -8.74
C VAL A 98 15.30 -1.27 -9.03
N PRO A 99 15.68 -0.94 -10.28
CA PRO A 99 16.39 0.31 -10.55
C PRO A 99 15.54 1.54 -10.23
N LEU A 100 14.22 1.50 -10.46
CA LEU A 100 13.32 2.60 -10.10
C LEU A 100 13.31 2.85 -8.58
N THR A 101 13.39 1.79 -7.78
CA THR A 101 13.43 1.90 -6.31
C THR A 101 14.73 2.58 -5.85
N PHE A 102 15.87 2.24 -6.47
CA PHE A 102 17.14 2.91 -6.19
C PHE A 102 17.12 4.39 -6.58
N VAL A 103 16.54 4.73 -7.73
CA VAL A 103 16.38 6.13 -8.14
C VAL A 103 15.50 6.91 -7.16
N ASN A 104 14.38 6.31 -6.71
CA ASN A 104 13.52 6.96 -5.72
C ASN A 104 14.24 7.14 -4.37
N LEU A 105 14.99 6.13 -3.92
CA LEU A 105 15.77 6.21 -2.68
C LEU A 105 16.79 7.35 -2.75
N LEU A 106 17.61 7.40 -3.80
CA LEU A 106 18.60 8.46 -3.99
C LEU A 106 17.92 9.84 -4.16
N GLY A 107 16.78 9.88 -4.85
CA GLY A 107 15.99 11.10 -5.03
C GLY A 107 15.48 11.66 -3.71
N VAL A 108 14.89 10.82 -2.85
CA VAL A 108 14.45 11.22 -1.51
C VAL A 108 15.63 11.63 -0.63
N SER A 109 16.75 10.88 -0.66
CA SER A 109 17.95 11.25 0.08
C SER A 109 18.52 12.61 -0.34
N LEU A 110 18.61 12.88 -1.65
CA LEU A 110 19.08 14.15 -2.18
C LEU A 110 18.13 15.29 -1.85
N TRP A 111 16.81 15.06 -1.95
CA TRP A 111 15.79 16.03 -1.55
C TRP A 111 15.94 16.44 -0.08
N LEU A 112 16.12 15.49 0.83
CA LEU A 112 16.29 15.78 2.25
C LEU A 112 17.55 16.61 2.53
N LEU A 113 18.66 16.37 1.81
CA LEU A 113 19.91 17.11 1.95
C LEU A 113 19.81 18.55 1.42
N VAL A 114 19.18 18.75 0.26
CA VAL A 114 19.03 20.08 -0.35
C VAL A 114 18.04 20.94 0.44
N PHE A 115 16.95 20.36 0.94
CA PHE A 115 15.85 21.11 1.56
C PHE A 115 15.80 21.03 3.09
N LYS A 116 16.83 20.44 3.75
CA LYS A 116 16.93 20.27 5.22
C LYS A 116 15.61 19.78 5.86
N GLY A 117 14.91 18.88 5.18
CA GLY A 117 13.67 18.28 5.71
C GLY A 117 12.42 19.16 5.68
N LYS A 118 12.38 20.30 4.95
CA LYS A 118 11.11 21.00 4.72
C LYS A 118 10.28 20.25 3.67
N GLY A 119 9.08 19.81 4.05
CA GLY A 119 8.10 19.26 3.10
C GLY A 119 7.67 20.31 2.07
N ILE A 120 7.08 19.86 0.95
CA ILE A 120 6.53 20.73 -0.12
C ILE A 120 5.67 21.90 0.44
N PRO A 121 4.84 21.74 1.49
CA PRO A 121 4.12 22.85 2.10
C PRO A 121 5.02 23.88 2.80
N GLY A 122 6.14 23.43 3.39
CA GLY A 122 7.14 24.29 4.04
C GLY A 122 8.00 25.09 3.06
N MET A 123 8.15 24.60 1.82
CA MET A 123 8.79 25.35 0.73
C MET A 123 7.92 26.50 0.24
N ILE A 124 6.60 26.26 0.07
CA ILE A 124 5.64 27.31 -0.29
C ILE A 124 5.55 28.36 0.82
N ALA A 125 5.51 27.95 2.09
CA ALA A 125 5.50 28.89 3.22
C ALA A 125 6.77 29.77 3.26
N SER A 126 7.97 29.20 3.08
CA SER A 126 9.22 29.98 3.07
C SER A 126 9.44 30.86 1.84
N LEU A 127 8.67 30.64 0.77
CA LEU A 127 8.65 31.51 -0.41
C LEU A 127 7.73 32.72 -0.22
N PHE A 128 6.79 32.65 0.73
CA PHE A 128 5.85 33.72 1.07
C PHE A 128 6.08 34.36 2.46
N GLY A 129 7.15 34.01 3.19
CA GLY A 129 7.55 34.63 4.46
C GLY A 129 8.30 33.70 5.40
#